data_AF-A0A957AT14-F1
#
_entry.id   AF-A0A957AT14-F1
#
_cell.length_a   1.000
_cell.length_b   1.000
_cell.length_c   1.000
_cell.angle_alpha   90.00
_cell.angle_beta   90.00
_cell.angle_gamma   90.00
#
_symmetry.space_group_name_H-M   'P 1'
#
loop_
_entity.id
_entity.type
_entity.pdbx_description
1 polymer ?
#
loop_
_entity_poly.entity_id
_entity_poly.type
_entity_poly.pdbx_seq_one_letter_code
_entity_poly.pdbx_strand_id
1 'polypeptide(L)'
;YWGQGYGREAVQLLVDYGFRHHNLNKVWLEVHARNERAIRAYRACGFVEEGRLRQHVWSDGSYDELVLMGLLRQDWQTGAVGANGTV
;
A
#
# COMPACT_ATOMS: atom_id res chain seq x y z
N TYR A 1 -5.20 -20.24 6.73
CA TYR A 1 -5.98 -19.00 6.93
C TYR A 1 -5.53 -17.82 6.04
N TRP A 2 -4.83 -18.06 4.92
CA TRP A 2 -4.48 -16.99 3.96
C TRP A 2 -5.33 -17.14 2.71
N GLY A 3 -5.76 -16.03 2.08
CA GLY A 3 -6.55 -16.06 0.83
C GLY A 3 -8.06 -15.86 0.97
N GLN A 4 -8.57 -15.60 2.19
CA GLN A 4 -10.01 -15.39 2.46
C GLN A 4 -10.43 -13.91 2.47
N GLY A 5 -9.63 -13.00 1.89
CA GLY A 5 -9.98 -11.56 1.84
C GLY A 5 -9.70 -10.75 3.11
N TYR A 6 -9.52 -11.38 4.28
CA TYR A 6 -9.33 -10.67 5.56
C TYR A 6 -8.19 -9.62 5.57
N GLY A 7 -7.09 -9.87 4.86
CA GLY A 7 -6.00 -8.89 4.77
C GLY A 7 -6.42 -7.59 4.07
N ARG A 8 -7.29 -7.70 3.05
CA ARG A 8 -7.83 -6.53 2.35
C ARG A 8 -8.82 -5.77 3.24
N GLU A 9 -9.73 -6.50 3.88
CA GLU A 9 -10.73 -5.91 4.78
C GLU A 9 -10.08 -5.18 5.95
N ALA A 10 -9.06 -5.78 6.57
CA ALA A 10 -8.32 -5.15 7.66
C ALA A 10 -7.60 -3.87 7.21
N VAL A 11 -6.95 -3.88 6.04
CA VAL A 11 -6.29 -2.69 5.48
C VAL A 11 -7.30 -1.59 5.17
N GLN A 12 -8.44 -1.94 4.54
CA GLN A 12 -9.51 -0.98 4.25
C GLN A 12 -10.07 -0.36 5.54
N LEU A 13 -10.31 -1.18 6.57
CA LEU A 13 -10.82 -0.69 7.85
C LEU A 13 -9.84 0.29 8.52
N LEU A 14 -8.53 -0.02 8.51
CA LEU A 14 -7.50 0.85 9.08
C LEU A 14 -7.37 2.17 8.31
N VAL A 15 -7.40 2.11 6.98
CA VAL A 15 -7.37 3.29 6.11
C VAL A 15 -8.59 4.18 6.35
N ASP A 16 -9.80 3.58 6.35
CA ASP A 16 -11.04 4.30 6.62
C ASP A 16 -11.00 4.97 8.00
N TYR A 17 -10.52 4.25 9.01
CA TYR A 17 -10.39 4.78 10.36
C TYR A 17 -9.41 5.96 10.41
N GLY A 18 -8.23 5.82 9.80
CA GLY A 18 -7.21 6.87 9.75
C GLY A 18 -7.69 8.13 9.03
N PHE A 19 -8.38 7.98 7.89
CA PHE A 19 -8.90 9.13 7.17
C PHE A 19 -10.11 9.75 7.86
N ARG A 20 -11.06 8.98 8.37
CA ARG A 20 -12.29 9.54 8.96
C ARG A 20 -12.07 10.15 10.34
N HIS A 21 -11.17 9.59 11.15
CA HIS A 21 -11.04 9.98 12.55
C HIS A 21 -9.74 10.71 12.89
N HIS A 22 -8.66 10.57 12.12
CA HIS A 22 -7.34 11.11 12.47
C HIS A 22 -6.84 12.24 11.57
N ASN A 23 -7.71 12.79 10.71
CA ASN A 23 -7.39 13.86 9.75
C ASN A 23 -6.08 13.64 8.95
N LEU A 24 -5.68 12.39 8.72
CA LEU A 24 -4.47 12.05 7.96
C LEU A 24 -4.60 12.52 6.51
N ASN A 25 -3.58 13.14 5.92
CA ASN A 25 -3.61 13.44 4.49
C ASN A 25 -3.20 12.24 3.63
N LYS A 26 -2.42 11.32 4.20
CA LYS A 26 -1.82 10.18 3.50
C LYS A 26 -1.63 9.01 4.47
N VAL A 27 -1.85 7.80 3.95
CA VAL A 27 -1.41 6.54 4.58
C VAL A 27 -0.35 5.94 3.67
N TRP A 28 0.74 5.43 4.24
CA TRP A 28 1.81 4.80 3.48
C TRP A 28 2.30 3.53 4.17
N LEU A 29 2.98 2.69 3.41
CA LEU A 29 3.57 1.45 3.88
C LEU A 29 4.82 1.11 3.08
N GLU A 30 5.61 0.20 3.64
CA GLU A 30 6.69 -0.49 2.94
C GLU A 30 6.36 -1.99 2.83
N VAL A 31 6.78 -2.61 1.73
CA VAL A 31 6.59 -4.03 1.50
C VAL A 31 7.76 -4.60 0.71
N HIS A 32 8.21 -5.80 1.08
CA HIS A 32 9.23 -6.52 0.31
C HIS A 32 8.82 -6.65 -1.16
N ALA A 33 9.71 -6.30 -2.09
CA ALA A 33 9.44 -6.30 -3.53
C ALA A 33 8.98 -7.69 -4.04
N ARG A 34 9.49 -8.76 -3.42
CA ARG A 34 9.10 -10.15 -3.70
C ARG A 34 7.70 -10.55 -3.18
N ASN A 35 7.09 -9.77 -2.30
CA ASN A 35 5.76 -10.08 -1.75
C ASN A 35 4.64 -9.55 -2.67
N GLU A 36 4.59 -10.08 -3.89
CA GLU A 36 3.62 -9.67 -4.90
C GLU A 36 2.17 -9.80 -4.42
N ARG A 37 1.88 -10.79 -3.57
CA ARG A 37 0.54 -10.99 -3.03
C ARG A 37 0.10 -9.80 -2.17
N ALA A 38 0.97 -9.29 -1.30
CA ALA A 38 0.69 -8.11 -0.50
C ALA A 38 0.59 -6.86 -1.38
N ILE A 39 1.51 -6.67 -2.34
CA ILE A 39 1.47 -5.56 -3.28
C ILE A 39 0.13 -5.53 -4.05
N ARG A 40 -0.33 -6.67 -4.57
CA ARG A 40 -1.65 -6.77 -5.23
C ARG A 40 -2.80 -6.41 -4.30
N ALA A 41 -2.74 -6.84 -3.04
CA ALA A 41 -3.76 -6.49 -2.04
C ALA A 41 -3.80 -4.98 -1.75
N TYR A 42 -2.64 -4.34 -1.60
CA TYR A 42 -2.55 -2.89 -1.37
C TYR A 42 -3.04 -2.09 -2.57
N ARG A 43 -2.65 -2.48 -3.80
CA ARG A 43 -3.18 -1.87 -5.03
C ARG A 43 -4.70 -1.98 -5.12
N ALA A 44 -5.28 -3.13 -4.73
CA ALA A 44 -6.73 -3.31 -4.67
C ALA A 44 -7.43 -2.47 -3.57
N CYS A 45 -6.66 -1.90 -2.64
CA CYS A 45 -7.12 -0.93 -1.64
C CYS A 45 -6.87 0.53 -2.07
N GLY A 46 -6.36 0.76 -3.28
CA GLY A 46 -6.09 2.10 -3.81
C GLY A 46 -4.68 2.64 -3.59
N PHE A 47 -3.79 1.86 -2.96
CA PHE A 47 -2.39 2.29 -2.80
C PHE A 47 -1.66 2.30 -4.15
N VAL A 48 -0.86 3.34 -4.35
CA VAL A 48 0.02 3.53 -5.51
C VAL A 48 1.47 3.36 -5.08
N GLU A 49 2.31 2.85 -5.97
CA GLU A 49 3.74 2.75 -5.74
C GLU A 49 4.40 4.13 -5.90
N GLU A 50 5.14 4.56 -4.89
CA GLU A 50 5.77 5.90 -4.84
C GLU A 50 7.29 5.84 -4.93
N GLY A 51 7.89 4.68 -4.66
CA GLY A 51 9.33 4.52 -4.71
C GLY A 51 9.79 3.11 -4.36
N ARG A 52 11.10 2.89 -4.59
CA ARG A 52 11.79 1.63 -4.31
C ARG A 52 13.10 1.90 -3.59
N LEU A 53 13.29 1.24 -2.46
CA LEU A 53 14.49 1.31 -1.64
C LEU A 53 15.38 0.10 -1.96
N ARG A 54 16.37 0.32 -2.82
CA ARG A 54 17.30 -0.75 -3.25
C ARG A 54 18.17 -1.21 -2.09
N GLN A 55 18.32 -2.54 -1.96
CA GLN A 55 19.16 -3.18 -0.93
C GLN A 55 18.88 -2.69 0.50
N HIS A 56 17.60 -2.41 0.82
CA HIS A 56 17.23 -1.75 2.06
C HIS A 56 17.20 -2.70 3.26
N VAL A 57 16.87 -3.97 3.04
CA VAL A 57 16.69 -4.94 4.13
C VAL A 57 17.45 -6.23 3.82
N TRP A 58 18.15 -6.78 4.81
CA TRP A 58 18.76 -8.10 4.71
C TRP A 58 17.75 -9.16 5.13
N SER A 59 17.40 -10.07 4.22
CA SER A 59 16.46 -11.17 4.47
C SER A 59 16.83 -12.38 3.64
N ASP A 60 16.66 -13.58 4.21
CA ASP A 60 16.93 -14.86 3.54
C ASP A 60 18.32 -14.95 2.87
N GLY A 61 19.34 -14.36 3.51
CA GLY A 61 20.73 -14.43 3.05
C GLY A 61 21.08 -13.46 1.91
N SER A 62 20.22 -12.48 1.60
CA SER A 62 20.50 -11.45 0.59
C SER A 62 19.91 -10.09 0.98
N TYR A 63 20.41 -9.03 0.37
CA TYR A 63 19.74 -7.73 0.42
C TYR A 63 18.55 -7.69 -0.54
N ASP A 64 17.38 -7.36 0.00
CA ASP A 64 16.10 -7.22 -0.71
C ASP A 64 15.72 -5.74 -0.86
N GLU A 65 14.86 -5.47 -1.83
CA GLU A 65 14.29 -4.16 -2.07
C GLU A 65 12.96 -4.00 -1.32
N LEU A 66 12.71 -2.81 -0.78
CA LEU A 66 11.39 -2.43 -0.28
C LEU A 66 10.67 -1.51 -1.28
N VAL A 67 9.42 -1.81 -1.54
CA VAL A 67 8.50 -0.98 -2.31
C VAL A 67 7.75 -0.08 -1.33
N LEU A 68 7.82 1.23 -1.55
CA LEU A 68 7.04 2.22 -0.83
C LEU A 68 5.72 2.43 -1.57
N MET A 69 4.61 2.31 -0.85
CA MET A 69 3.29 2.55 -1.40
C MET A 69 2.53 3.56 -0.55
N GLY A 70 1.76 4.43 -1.21
CA GLY A 70 0.97 5.49 -0.58
C GLY A 70 -0.45 5.55 -1.09
N LEU A 71 -1.35 6.03 -0.23
CA LEU A 71 -2.73 6.38 -0.56
C LEU A 71 -3.01 7.77 0.01
N LEU A 72 -3.39 8.71 -0.86
CA LEU A 72 -3.81 10.04 -0.44
C LEU A 72 -5.30 10.04 -0.08
N ARG A 73 -5.67 10.94 0.84
CA ARG A 73 -7.07 11.16 1.23
C ARG A 73 -7.96 11.46 0.03
N GLN A 74 -7.48 12.27 -0.91
CA GLN A 74 -8.24 12.68 -2.09
C GLN A 74 -8.56 11.48 -3.00
N ASP A 75 -7.59 10.58 -3.20
CA ASP A 75 -7.76 9.38 -4.03
C ASP A 75 -8.75 8.40 -3.36
N TRP A 76 -8.65 8.28 -2.03
CA TRP A 76 -9.61 7.52 -1.22
C TRP A 76 -11.04 8.08 -1.32
N GLN A 77 -11.22 9.39 -1.24
CA GLN A 77 -12.54 10.05 -1.34
C GLN A 77 -13.19 9.87 -2.72
N THR A 78 -12.39 9.91 -3.78
CA THR A 78 -12.88 9.83 -5.16
C THR A 78 -13.23 8.39 -5.57
N GLY A 79 -12.80 7.39 -4.78
CA GLY A 79 -12.89 5.98 -5.18
C GLY A 79 -12.05 5.65 -6.41
N ALA A 80 -11.16 6.57 -6.81
CA ALA A 80 -10.40 6.49 -8.04
C ALA A 80 -9.16 5.62 -7.81
N VAL A 81 -9.22 4.40 -8.34
CA VAL A 81 -8.03 3.62 -8.65
C VAL A 81 -7.26 4.43 -9.70
N GLY A 82 -6.00 4.75 -9.41
CA GLY A 82 -5.17 5.69 -10.17
C GLY A 82 -5.34 5.62 -11.69
N ALA A 83 -5.90 6.69 -12.26
CA ALA A 83 -6.03 6.87 -13.70
C ALA A 83 -5.44 8.18 -14.21
N ASN A 84 -4.78 9.00 -13.38
CA ASN A 84 -4.16 10.25 -13.83
C ASN A 84 -2.77 10.41 -13.22
N GLY A 85 -1.76 9.96 -13.97
CA GLY A 85 -0.36 10.07 -13.60
C GLY A 85 0.57 9.93 -14.80
N THR A 86 0.26 10.63 -15.89
CA THR A 86 1.27 10.96 -16.92
C THR A 86 1.28 12.47 -17.05
N VAL A 87 2.37 13.09 -16.58
CA VAL A 87 2.79 14.43 -17.01
C VAL A 87 3.92 14.23 -17.99
#